data_AF-A0A9Q3HNK3-F1
#
_entry.id   AF-A0A9Q3HNK3-F1
#
_cell.length_a   1.000
_cell.length_b   1.000
_cell.length_c   1.000
_cell.angle_alpha   90.00
_cell.angle_beta   90.00
_cell.angle_gamma   90.00
#
_symmetry.space_group_name_H-M   'P 1'
#
loop_
_entity.id
_entity.type
_entity.pdbx_description
1 polymer ?
#
loop_
_entity_poly.entity_id
_entity_poly.type
_entity_poly.pdbx_seq_one_letter_code
_entity_poly.pdbx_strand_id
1 'polypeptide(L)'
;MPIIIIFPRCLITNWQSVISKHAKANALQANTYHGPTPHSFSEANILKCDIVITSYNTFTQEFIQTETSTSCIFKINWHCIILDEELYICSQYIAPHHAINSLLLSCEKCLTGTPIHNIIHDRLGIISFITHSQSSAQDNWSPFILNGLSKGSNDIFQFSLHHTKTSNLQSLPIISHKYELLQLNPTMQKEYSALCKEFLSSKKKGPGEFFRSINKLQIVTWWNVIYNLPVSIGLSTGLIVFSAGVPFSEVWQTAL
;
A
#
# COMPACT_ATOMS: atom_id res chain seq x y z
N MET A 1 -24.65 -15.06 -1.96
CA MET A 1 -23.28 -15.05 -1.40
C MET A 1 -22.86 -13.59 -1.30
N PRO A 2 -22.37 -13.12 -0.15
CA PRO A 2 -22.03 -11.72 0.07
C PRO A 2 -20.74 -11.31 -0.65
N ILE A 3 -20.54 -10.01 -0.85
CA ILE A 3 -19.29 -9.41 -1.33
C ILE A 3 -18.52 -8.84 -0.14
N ILE A 4 -17.21 -9.05 -0.08
CA ILE A 4 -16.33 -8.40 0.90
C ILE A 4 -15.51 -7.30 0.22
N ILE A 5 -15.47 -6.12 0.82
CA ILE A 5 -14.63 -5.00 0.39
C ILE A 5 -13.61 -4.71 1.50
N ILE A 6 -12.33 -4.73 1.15
CA ILE A 6 -11.21 -4.45 2.05
C ILE A 6 -10.47 -3.23 1.54
N PHE A 7 -10.24 -2.26 2.42
CA PHE A 7 -9.57 -1.02 2.04
C PHE A 7 -8.81 -0.37 3.23
N PRO A 8 -8.02 0.69 3.01
CA PRO A 8 -7.33 1.42 4.07
C PRO A 8 -8.34 2.06 5.02
N ARG A 9 -8.09 2.01 6.33
CA ARG A 9 -9.04 2.46 7.36
C ARG A 9 -9.56 3.89 7.14
N CYS A 10 -8.74 4.78 6.59
CA CYS A 10 -9.13 6.17 6.31
C CYS A 10 -10.25 6.30 5.26
N LEU A 11 -10.53 5.26 4.47
CA LEU A 11 -11.55 5.27 3.41
C LEU A 11 -12.92 4.74 3.83
N ILE A 12 -13.11 4.31 5.10
CA ILE A 12 -14.39 3.74 5.56
C ILE A 12 -15.57 4.68 5.29
N THR A 13 -15.44 5.94 5.71
CA THR A 13 -16.50 6.94 5.57
C THR A 13 -16.78 7.29 4.11
N ASN A 14 -15.72 7.31 3.28
CA ASN A 14 -15.85 7.55 1.85
C ASN A 14 -16.65 6.44 1.17
N TRP A 15 -16.32 5.18 1.43
CA TRP A 15 -17.05 4.03 0.87
C TRP A 15 -18.51 3.98 1.33
N GLN A 16 -18.79 4.26 2.61
CA GLN A 16 -20.16 4.36 3.12
C GLN A 16 -20.96 5.44 2.38
N SER A 17 -20.35 6.60 2.13
CA SER A 17 -20.97 7.70 1.38
C SER A 17 -21.22 7.33 -0.08
N VAL A 18 -20.25 6.72 -0.75
CA VAL A 18 -20.36 6.28 -2.15
C VAL A 18 -21.48 5.25 -2.31
N ILE A 19 -21.55 4.24 -1.43
CA ILE A 19 -22.61 3.24 -1.47
C ILE A 19 -23.98 3.89 -1.27
N SER A 20 -24.12 4.76 -0.25
CA SER A 20 -25.38 5.45 0.03
C SER A 20 -25.84 6.35 -1.12
N LYS A 21 -24.88 6.96 -1.84
CA LYS A 21 -25.16 7.87 -2.96
C LYS A 21 -25.56 7.14 -4.25
N HIS A 22 -24.96 5.99 -4.52
CA HIS A 22 -25.13 5.29 -5.81
C HIS A 22 -26.07 4.08 -5.72
N ALA A 23 -26.29 3.50 -4.54
CA ALA A 23 -27.29 2.48 -4.33
C ALA A 23 -28.68 3.11 -4.14
N LYS A 24 -29.71 2.52 -4.75
CA LYS A 24 -31.09 2.88 -4.43
C LYS A 24 -31.37 2.55 -2.96
N ALA A 25 -32.24 3.32 -2.31
CA ALA A 25 -32.66 3.06 -0.94
C ALA A 25 -33.16 1.62 -0.79
N ASN A 26 -32.66 0.91 0.22
CA ASN A 26 -32.95 -0.50 0.52
C ASN A 26 -32.61 -1.51 -0.59
N ALA A 27 -31.84 -1.13 -1.62
CA ALA A 27 -31.45 -2.06 -2.67
C ALA A 27 -30.24 -2.93 -2.30
N LEU A 28 -29.41 -2.47 -1.35
CA LEU A 28 -28.23 -3.20 -0.87
C LEU A 28 -28.15 -3.10 0.64
N GLN A 29 -27.94 -4.23 1.31
CA GLN A 29 -27.64 -4.31 2.73
C GLN A 29 -26.12 -4.34 2.92
N ALA A 30 -25.54 -3.16 3.16
CA ALA A 30 -24.11 -2.99 3.39
C ALA A 30 -23.81 -2.82 4.89
N ASN A 31 -22.97 -3.70 5.44
CA ASN A 31 -22.57 -3.66 6.85
C ASN A 31 -21.06 -3.46 7.01
N THR A 32 -20.69 -2.65 8.01
CA THR A 32 -19.28 -2.40 8.33
C THR A 32 -18.81 -3.37 9.42
N TYR A 33 -17.91 -4.26 9.04
CA TYR A 33 -17.18 -5.16 9.91
C TYR A 33 -15.93 -4.45 10.44
N HIS A 34 -16.12 -3.52 11.38
CA HIS A 34 -15.05 -2.75 11.99
C HIS A 34 -15.47 -2.27 13.39
N GLY A 35 -14.53 -2.20 14.33
CA GLY A 35 -14.76 -1.63 15.66
C GLY A 35 -14.14 -2.43 16.81
N PRO A 36 -14.39 -2.03 18.07
CA PRO A 36 -13.88 -2.70 19.28
C PRO A 36 -14.51 -4.08 19.53
N THR A 37 -15.61 -4.41 18.87
CA THR A 37 -16.27 -5.73 18.94
C THR A 37 -16.56 -6.32 17.55
N PRO A 38 -15.55 -6.65 16.74
CA PRO A 38 -15.76 -7.33 15.46
C PRO A 38 -16.44 -8.70 15.66
N HIS A 39 -16.18 -9.36 16.79
CA HIS A 39 -16.76 -10.65 17.18
C HIS A 39 -18.27 -10.61 17.52
N SER A 40 -18.91 -9.44 17.46
CA SER A 40 -20.38 -9.34 17.59
C SER A 40 -21.14 -9.76 16.32
N PHE A 41 -20.43 -9.89 15.19
CA PHE A 41 -21.01 -10.38 13.95
C PHE A 41 -21.04 -11.91 13.95
N SER A 42 -22.24 -12.47 14.04
CA SER A 42 -22.44 -13.90 13.76
C SER A 42 -22.36 -14.14 12.25
N GLU A 43 -22.00 -15.37 11.88
CA GLU A 43 -22.07 -15.86 10.50
C GLU A 43 -23.45 -15.60 9.87
N ALA A 44 -24.53 -15.81 10.63
CA ALA A 44 -25.90 -15.54 10.19
C ALA A 44 -26.17 -14.07 9.86
N ASN A 45 -25.50 -13.12 10.52
CA ASN A 45 -25.64 -11.70 10.22
C ASN A 45 -24.89 -11.32 8.95
N ILE A 46 -23.69 -11.88 8.75
CA ILE A 46 -22.91 -11.66 7.53
C ILE A 46 -23.66 -12.20 6.30
N LEU A 47 -24.26 -13.38 6.40
CA LEU A 47 -25.00 -14.00 5.30
C LEU A 47 -26.27 -13.24 4.89
N LYS A 48 -26.80 -12.36 5.74
CA LYS A 48 -27.92 -11.46 5.40
C LYS A 48 -27.49 -10.24 4.60
N CYS A 49 -26.20 -9.89 4.65
CA CYS A 49 -25.66 -8.73 3.97
C CYS A 49 -25.42 -9.03 2.49
N ASP A 50 -25.57 -8.02 1.65
CA ASP A 50 -25.07 -8.07 0.28
C ASP A 50 -23.59 -7.68 0.22
N ILE A 51 -23.21 -6.72 1.06
CA ILE A 51 -21.86 -6.16 1.11
C ILE A 51 -21.37 -6.11 2.55
N VAL A 52 -20.18 -6.64 2.79
CA VAL A 52 -19.44 -6.50 4.05
C VAL A 52 -18.19 -5.68 3.81
N ILE A 53 -17.98 -4.69 4.65
CA ILE A 53 -16.91 -3.72 4.50
C ILE A 53 -15.97 -3.81 5.70
N THR A 54 -14.67 -3.99 5.46
CA THR A 54 -13.65 -4.09 6.51
C THR A 54 -12.37 -3.34 6.14
N SER A 55 -11.46 -3.22 7.09
CA SER A 55 -10.12 -2.66 6.86
C SER A 55 -9.06 -3.76 6.84
N TYR A 56 -7.96 -3.53 6.12
CA TYR A 56 -6.82 -4.46 6.09
C TYR A 56 -6.34 -4.86 7.49
N ASN A 57 -6.29 -3.92 8.43
CA ASN A 57 -5.84 -4.20 9.80
C ASN A 57 -6.81 -5.13 10.53
N THR A 58 -8.12 -4.84 10.48
CA THR A 58 -9.15 -5.67 11.13
C THR A 58 -9.15 -7.07 10.52
N PHE A 59 -9.10 -7.16 9.19
CA PHE A 59 -9.08 -8.43 8.48
C PHE A 59 -7.84 -9.29 8.84
N THR A 60 -6.66 -8.66 8.89
CA THR A 60 -5.43 -9.36 9.27
C THR A 60 -5.44 -9.81 10.73
N GLN A 61 -6.01 -9.00 11.63
CA GLN A 61 -6.15 -9.38 13.05
C GLN A 61 -7.08 -10.58 13.22
N GLU A 62 -8.22 -10.59 12.53
CA GLU A 62 -9.14 -11.73 12.53
C GLU A 62 -8.45 -13.00 12.02
N PHE A 63 -7.60 -12.88 10.99
CA PHE A 63 -6.83 -14.01 10.46
C PHE A 63 -5.86 -14.58 11.50
N ILE A 64 -5.06 -13.73 12.14
CA ILE A 64 -4.12 -14.17 13.20
C ILE A 64 -4.89 -14.83 14.37
N GLN A 65 -6.08 -14.32 14.67
CA GLN A 65 -6.93 -14.86 15.72
C GLN A 65 -7.65 -16.16 15.33
N THR A 66 -7.65 -16.60 14.06
CA THR A 66 -8.27 -17.87 13.66
C THR A 66 -7.67 -19.09 14.36
N GLU A 67 -6.39 -19.02 14.77
CA GLU A 67 -5.73 -20.10 15.51
C GLU A 67 -6.22 -20.23 16.95
N THR A 68 -6.82 -19.16 17.50
CA THR A 68 -7.24 -19.06 18.91
C THR A 68 -8.75 -18.85 19.08
N SER A 69 -9.45 -18.44 18.02
CA SER A 69 -10.87 -18.08 18.02
C SER A 69 -11.52 -18.37 16.67
N THR A 70 -12.83 -18.59 16.65
CA THR A 70 -13.55 -18.89 15.40
C THR A 70 -13.98 -17.61 14.69
N SER A 71 -13.05 -16.97 13.98
CA SER A 71 -13.41 -15.82 13.13
C SER A 71 -14.45 -16.25 12.08
N CYS A 72 -15.58 -15.55 12.08
CA CYS A 72 -16.70 -15.86 11.19
C CYS A 72 -16.40 -15.49 9.73
N ILE A 73 -15.59 -14.46 9.49
CA ILE A 73 -15.34 -13.92 8.15
C ILE A 73 -14.64 -14.92 7.22
N PHE A 74 -13.82 -15.82 7.78
CA PHE A 74 -13.09 -16.87 7.05
C PHE A 74 -13.91 -18.15 6.82
N LYS A 75 -15.10 -18.28 7.43
CA LYS A 75 -16.01 -19.42 7.20
C LYS A 75 -17.02 -19.18 6.08
N ILE A 76 -17.22 -17.92 5.72
CA ILE A 76 -18.18 -17.51 4.70
C ILE A 76 -17.61 -17.83 3.31
N ASN A 77 -18.46 -18.37 2.45
CA ASN A 77 -18.18 -18.42 1.02
C ASN A 77 -18.56 -17.10 0.36
N TRP A 78 -17.57 -16.32 -0.03
CA TRP A 78 -17.73 -14.98 -0.60
C TRP A 78 -17.98 -15.07 -2.11
N HIS A 79 -18.92 -14.27 -2.60
CA HIS A 79 -19.14 -14.15 -4.04
C HIS A 79 -17.93 -13.47 -4.70
N CYS A 80 -17.47 -12.39 -4.11
CA CYS A 80 -16.37 -11.61 -4.63
C CYS A 80 -15.63 -10.89 -3.49
N ILE A 81 -14.33 -10.76 -3.64
CA ILE A 81 -13.50 -9.85 -2.85
C ILE A 81 -13.10 -8.64 -3.71
N ILE A 82 -13.22 -7.45 -3.13
CA ILE A 82 -12.79 -6.19 -3.75
C ILE A 82 -11.75 -5.56 -2.83
N LEU A 83 -10.54 -5.37 -3.36
CA LEU A 83 -9.45 -4.68 -2.68
C LEU A 83 -9.33 -3.27 -3.23
N ASP A 84 -9.27 -2.27 -2.36
CA ASP A 84 -9.00 -0.88 -2.71
C ASP A 84 -7.60 -0.48 -2.22
N GLU A 85 -6.82 0.21 -3.05
CA GLU A 85 -5.44 0.62 -2.74
C GLU A 85 -4.57 -0.58 -2.33
N GLU A 86 -4.44 -1.53 -3.26
CA GLU A 86 -3.81 -2.85 -3.14
C GLU A 86 -2.33 -2.90 -2.74
N LEU A 87 -1.72 -1.75 -2.45
CA LEU A 87 -0.39 -1.63 -1.86
C LEU A 87 -0.16 -2.52 -0.63
N TYR A 88 -1.22 -2.80 0.13
CA TYR A 88 -1.17 -3.64 1.33
C TYR A 88 -1.04 -5.14 1.05
N ILE A 89 -1.07 -5.58 -0.21
CA ILE A 89 -1.02 -7.01 -0.60
C ILE A 89 0.11 -7.34 -1.58
N CYS A 90 0.85 -6.33 -2.05
CA CYS A 90 1.89 -6.49 -3.07
C CYS A 90 2.99 -7.49 -2.71
N SER A 91 3.24 -7.71 -1.41
CA SER A 91 4.19 -8.72 -0.96
C SER A 91 3.46 -10.03 -0.62
N GLN A 92 3.87 -11.13 -1.24
CA GLN A 92 3.38 -12.46 -0.87
C GLN A 92 3.79 -12.89 0.55
N TYR A 93 4.72 -12.16 1.17
CA TYR A 93 5.33 -12.50 2.46
C TYR A 93 4.67 -11.79 3.65
N ILE A 94 3.65 -10.97 3.43
CA ILE A 94 2.97 -10.23 4.50
C ILE A 94 1.66 -10.89 4.89
N ALA A 95 1.33 -10.82 6.18
CA ALA A 95 0.13 -11.43 6.76
C ALA A 95 -1.19 -11.10 6.02
N PRO A 96 -1.43 -9.87 5.51
CA PRO A 96 -2.65 -9.57 4.75
C PRO A 96 -2.81 -10.42 3.49
N HIS A 97 -1.72 -10.72 2.76
CA HIS A 97 -1.76 -11.54 1.55
C HIS A 97 -2.14 -12.99 1.87
N HIS A 98 -1.55 -13.57 2.92
CA HIS A 98 -1.93 -14.91 3.39
C HIS A 98 -3.36 -14.97 3.90
N ALA A 99 -3.80 -13.94 4.62
CA ALA A 99 -5.17 -13.84 5.10
C ALA A 99 -6.15 -13.86 3.93
N ILE A 100 -5.89 -13.08 2.88
CA ILE A 100 -6.78 -13.01 1.71
C ILE A 100 -6.85 -14.36 0.99
N ASN A 101 -5.71 -15.01 0.79
CA ASN A 101 -5.62 -16.33 0.14
C ASN A 101 -6.22 -17.47 0.97
N SER A 102 -6.63 -17.22 2.22
CA SER A 102 -7.33 -18.21 3.05
C SER A 102 -8.86 -18.13 2.92
N LEU A 103 -9.38 -17.13 2.22
CA LEU A 103 -10.82 -16.97 2.02
C LEU A 103 -11.34 -17.93 0.94
N LEU A 104 -12.56 -18.43 1.17
CA LEU A 104 -13.33 -19.11 0.16
C LEU A 104 -14.07 -18.07 -0.69
N LEU A 105 -13.73 -17.98 -1.98
CA LEU A 105 -14.23 -16.93 -2.86
C LEU A 105 -14.36 -17.38 -4.32
N SER A 106 -15.30 -16.77 -5.04
CA SER A 106 -15.56 -17.09 -6.46
C SER A 106 -15.03 -16.05 -7.45
N CYS A 107 -14.62 -14.87 -6.97
CA CYS A 107 -14.18 -13.76 -7.82
C CYS A 107 -13.28 -12.79 -7.06
N GLU A 108 -12.18 -12.40 -7.68
CA GLU A 108 -11.21 -11.44 -7.16
C GLU A 108 -11.18 -10.17 -7.99
N LYS A 109 -11.27 -9.02 -7.33
CA LYS A 109 -11.16 -7.70 -7.95
C LYS A 109 -10.21 -6.81 -7.16
N CYS A 110 -9.38 -6.09 -7.90
CA CYS A 110 -8.48 -5.07 -7.36
C CYS A 110 -8.78 -3.71 -7.98
N LEU A 111 -8.77 -2.68 -7.15
CA LEU A 111 -8.95 -1.28 -7.51
C LEU A 111 -7.68 -0.52 -7.10
N THR A 112 -6.96 -0.01 -8.10
CA THR A 112 -5.78 0.83 -7.88
C THR A 112 -5.67 1.91 -8.94
N GLY A 113 -5.28 3.10 -8.50
CA GLY A 113 -4.83 4.16 -9.41
C GLY A 113 -3.40 3.96 -9.91
N THR A 114 -2.65 3.07 -9.27
CA THR A 114 -1.20 2.90 -9.42
C THR A 114 -0.83 1.43 -9.22
N PRO A 115 -1.03 0.58 -10.25
CA PRO A 115 -0.78 -0.86 -10.15
C PRO A 115 0.71 -1.21 -10.01
N ILE A 116 1.61 -0.23 -10.17
CA ILE A 116 3.06 -0.41 -10.13
C ILE A 116 3.63 0.66 -9.21
N HIS A 117 4.14 0.25 -8.05
CA HIS A 117 4.72 1.19 -7.09
C HIS A 117 6.24 1.16 -7.07
N ASN A 118 6.91 0.02 -6.82
CA ASN A 118 8.38 0.07 -6.69
C ASN A 118 9.14 -1.17 -7.20
N ILE A 119 8.61 -2.40 -7.12
CA ILE A 119 9.38 -3.62 -7.44
C ILE A 119 8.57 -4.59 -8.31
N ILE A 120 9.23 -5.30 -9.23
CA ILE A 120 8.60 -6.35 -10.06
C ILE A 120 7.88 -7.41 -9.21
N HIS A 121 8.37 -7.69 -8.00
CA HIS A 121 7.72 -8.61 -7.06
C HIS A 121 6.33 -8.15 -6.61
N ASP A 122 6.06 -6.84 -6.58
CA ASP A 122 4.73 -6.31 -6.26
C ASP A 122 3.67 -6.78 -7.27
N ARG A 123 4.09 -6.98 -8.53
CA ARG A 123 3.24 -7.50 -9.61
C ARG A 123 2.88 -8.96 -9.41
N LEU A 124 3.78 -9.75 -8.82
CA LEU A 124 3.51 -11.16 -8.57
C LEU A 124 2.45 -11.35 -7.48
N GLY A 125 2.47 -10.52 -6.43
CA GLY A 125 1.44 -10.56 -5.38
C GLY A 125 0.04 -10.30 -5.93
N ILE A 126 -0.11 -9.25 -6.74
CA ILE A 126 -1.40 -8.89 -7.34
C ILE A 126 -1.89 -9.98 -8.31
N ILE A 127 -1.01 -10.50 -9.18
CA ILE A 127 -1.41 -11.56 -10.12
C ILE A 127 -1.77 -12.84 -9.36
N SER A 128 -0.95 -13.23 -8.39
CA SER A 128 -1.22 -14.39 -7.54
C SER A 128 -2.58 -14.28 -6.86
N PHE A 129 -2.99 -13.07 -6.47
CA PHE A 129 -4.31 -12.81 -5.91
C PHE A 129 -5.41 -12.93 -6.97
N ILE A 130 -5.30 -12.25 -8.11
CA ILE A 130 -6.35 -12.24 -9.16
C ILE A 130 -6.57 -13.64 -9.74
N THR A 131 -5.52 -14.45 -9.83
CA THR A 131 -5.62 -15.81 -10.36
C THR A 131 -5.92 -16.85 -9.29
N HIS A 132 -6.05 -16.48 -8.01
CA HIS A 132 -6.11 -17.41 -6.89
C HIS A 132 -7.22 -18.46 -7.04
N SER A 133 -8.45 -18.04 -7.36
CA SER A 133 -9.60 -18.92 -7.58
C SER A 133 -9.49 -19.81 -8.82
N GLN A 134 -8.62 -19.45 -9.77
CA GLN A 134 -8.47 -20.15 -11.06
C GLN A 134 -7.19 -21.00 -11.15
N SER A 135 -6.19 -20.71 -10.32
CA SER A 135 -4.92 -21.42 -10.31
C SER A 135 -5.00 -22.67 -9.45
N SER A 136 -4.53 -23.81 -9.96
CA SER A 136 -4.31 -25.00 -9.14
C SER A 136 -2.99 -24.87 -8.37
N ALA A 137 -2.86 -25.56 -7.24
CA ALA A 137 -1.64 -25.57 -6.42
C ALA A 137 -0.38 -26.08 -7.17
N GLN A 138 -0.56 -26.67 -8.37
CA GLN A 138 0.51 -27.17 -9.23
C GLN A 138 0.95 -26.16 -10.30
N ASP A 139 0.21 -25.07 -10.51
CA ASP A 139 0.55 -24.12 -11.57
C ASP A 139 1.59 -23.10 -11.10
N ASN A 140 2.86 -23.34 -11.44
CA ASN A 140 3.93 -22.39 -11.15
C ASN A 140 4.05 -21.34 -12.28
N TRP A 141 3.17 -20.34 -12.28
CA TRP A 141 3.18 -19.24 -13.25
C TRP A 141 4.27 -18.19 -12.97
N SER A 142 4.83 -18.18 -11.75
CA SER A 142 5.78 -17.15 -11.30
C SER A 142 6.99 -16.96 -12.24
N PRO A 143 7.65 -18.01 -12.79
CA PRO A 143 8.83 -17.82 -13.63
C PRO A 143 8.44 -17.28 -15.01
N PHE A 144 7.27 -17.66 -15.54
CA PHE A 144 6.77 -17.19 -16.82
C PHE A 144 6.45 -15.70 -16.78
N ILE A 145 5.75 -15.28 -15.72
CA ILE A 145 5.44 -13.86 -15.48
C ILE A 145 6.72 -13.07 -15.26
N LEU A 146 7.64 -13.52 -14.41
CA LEU A 146 8.91 -12.83 -14.16
C LEU A 146 9.75 -12.66 -15.44
N ASN A 147 9.79 -13.67 -16.30
CA ASN A 147 10.52 -13.63 -17.56
C ASN A 147 9.85 -12.72 -18.60
N GLY A 148 8.51 -12.68 -18.63
CA GLY A 148 7.78 -11.70 -19.44
C GLY A 148 8.07 -10.27 -19.00
N LEU A 149 7.98 -10.01 -17.68
CA LEU A 149 8.20 -8.69 -17.12
C LEU A 149 9.64 -8.19 -17.26
N SER A 150 10.63 -9.06 -17.11
CA SER A 150 12.04 -8.70 -17.33
C SER A 150 12.33 -8.33 -18.79
N LYS A 151 11.56 -8.90 -19.72
CA LYS A 151 11.60 -8.57 -21.15
C LYS A 151 10.71 -7.37 -21.52
N GLY A 152 10.06 -6.74 -20.54
CA GLY A 152 9.16 -5.60 -20.77
C GLY A 152 7.83 -5.99 -21.41
N SER A 153 7.40 -7.26 -21.32
CA SER A 153 6.10 -7.66 -21.84
C SER A 153 4.98 -7.04 -21.00
N ASN A 154 3.95 -6.59 -21.71
CA ASN A 154 2.77 -5.94 -21.15
C ASN A 154 1.66 -6.94 -20.80
N ASP A 155 2.00 -8.22 -20.60
CA ASP A 155 1.01 -9.30 -20.47
C ASP A 155 0.09 -9.12 -19.26
N ILE A 156 0.54 -8.42 -18.21
CA ILE A 156 -0.29 -8.06 -17.05
C ILE A 156 -1.49 -7.18 -17.45
N PHE A 157 -1.34 -6.34 -18.47
CA PHE A 157 -2.42 -5.46 -18.89
C PHE A 157 -3.61 -6.23 -19.48
N GLN A 158 -3.43 -7.50 -19.85
CA GLN A 158 -4.56 -8.34 -20.28
C GLN A 158 -5.57 -8.59 -19.14
N PHE A 159 -5.11 -8.54 -17.89
CA PHE A 159 -5.94 -8.71 -16.70
C PHE A 159 -6.41 -7.38 -16.09
N SER A 160 -5.98 -6.24 -16.65
CA SER A 160 -6.28 -4.91 -16.10
C SER A 160 -7.04 -4.06 -17.10
N LEU A 161 -8.11 -3.41 -16.64
CA LEU A 161 -8.70 -2.30 -17.38
C LEU A 161 -8.14 -0.99 -16.83
N HIS A 162 -7.35 -0.28 -17.64
CA HIS A 162 -6.74 0.98 -17.22
C HIS A 162 -7.21 2.13 -18.13
N HIS A 163 -7.87 3.13 -17.53
CA HIS A 163 -8.22 4.38 -18.19
C HIS A 163 -7.31 5.50 -17.68
N THR A 164 -6.80 6.32 -18.60
CA THR A 164 -6.00 7.49 -18.25
C THR A 164 -6.88 8.74 -18.23
N LYS A 165 -6.52 9.70 -17.38
CA LYS A 165 -7.22 11.00 -17.33
C LYS A 165 -7.23 11.70 -18.70
N THR A 166 -6.18 11.50 -19.49
CA THR A 166 -6.04 12.02 -20.85
C THR A 166 -6.98 11.38 -21.88
N SER A 167 -7.42 10.14 -21.67
CA SER A 167 -8.29 9.45 -22.64
C SER A 167 -9.77 9.74 -22.45
N ASN A 168 -10.21 9.97 -21.21
CA ASN A 168 -11.65 9.99 -20.86
C ASN A 168 -12.18 11.35 -20.40
N LEU A 169 -11.32 12.32 -20.08
CA LEU A 169 -11.74 13.62 -19.55
C LEU A 169 -11.16 14.74 -20.40
N GLN A 170 -12.03 15.40 -21.18
CA GLN A 170 -11.69 16.66 -21.84
C GLN A 170 -11.77 17.80 -20.82
N SER A 171 -10.85 18.76 -20.90
CA SER A 171 -10.74 19.93 -20.02
C SER A 171 -10.36 19.70 -18.55
N LEU A 172 -9.33 18.89 -18.28
CA LEU A 172 -8.68 18.92 -16.96
C LEU A 172 -7.73 20.12 -16.85
N PRO A 173 -7.62 20.75 -15.67
CA PRO A 173 -6.60 21.78 -15.44
C PRO A 173 -5.21 21.19 -15.66
N ILE A 174 -4.31 21.98 -16.24
CA ILE A 174 -2.93 21.57 -16.48
C ILE A 174 -2.28 21.28 -15.13
N ILE A 175 -1.73 20.07 -14.98
CA ILE A 175 -0.93 19.72 -13.80
C ILE A 175 0.38 20.51 -13.89
N SER A 176 0.57 21.48 -13.01
CA SER A 176 1.84 22.21 -12.88
C SER A 176 2.57 21.74 -11.63
N HIS A 177 3.79 21.22 -11.80
CA HIS A 177 4.68 20.95 -10.68
C HIS A 177 5.44 22.23 -10.34
N LYS A 178 5.34 22.70 -9.09
CA LYS A 178 6.15 23.79 -8.57
C LYS A 178 7.10 23.24 -7.53
N TYR A 179 8.38 23.53 -7.71
CA TYR A 179 9.42 23.20 -6.74
C TYR A 179 9.80 24.49 -6.02
N GLU A 180 9.58 24.53 -4.71
CA GLU A 180 10.04 25.62 -3.86
C GLU A 180 11.23 25.14 -3.04
N LEU A 181 12.39 25.75 -3.31
CA LEU A 181 13.60 25.46 -2.56
C LEU A 181 13.58 26.23 -1.25
N LEU A 182 13.45 25.52 -0.14
CA LEU A 182 13.52 26.10 1.20
C LEU A 182 14.97 26.13 1.68
N GLN A 183 15.39 27.27 2.21
CA GLN A 183 16.67 27.41 2.90
C GLN A 183 16.54 26.83 4.31
N LEU A 184 17.53 26.04 4.71
CA LEU A 184 17.60 25.53 6.08
C LEU A 184 17.82 26.69 7.05
N ASN A 185 17.14 26.64 8.20
CA ASN A 185 17.44 27.55 9.31
C ASN A 185 18.94 27.39 9.71
N PRO A 186 19.66 28.48 10.06
CA PRO A 186 21.03 28.43 10.56
C PRO A 186 21.34 27.30 11.58
N THR A 187 20.42 27.02 12.51
CA THR A 187 20.57 25.90 13.47
C THR A 187 20.59 24.55 12.77
N MET A 188 19.63 24.32 11.86
CA MET A 188 19.54 23.09 11.06
C MET A 188 20.72 22.95 10.09
N GLN A 189 21.15 24.06 9.49
CA GLN A 189 22.32 24.07 8.60
C GLN A 189 23.58 23.64 9.34
N LYS A 190 23.75 24.07 10.60
CA LYS A 190 24.88 23.66 11.44
C LYS A 190 24.86 22.17 11.73
N GLU A 191 23.72 21.63 12.18
CA GLU A 191 23.55 20.19 12.44
C GLU A 191 23.77 19.36 11.18
N TYR A 192 23.14 19.75 10.08
CA TYR A 192 23.30 19.11 8.78
C TYR A 192 24.77 19.11 8.32
N SER A 193 25.46 20.24 8.45
CA SER A 193 26.87 20.34 8.05
C SER A 193 27.80 19.47 8.90
N ALA A 194 27.49 19.29 10.19
CA ALA A 194 28.24 18.40 11.08
C ALA A 194 28.07 16.94 10.65
N LEU A 195 26.83 16.53 10.37
CA LEU A 195 26.50 15.19 9.88
C LEU A 195 27.15 14.93 8.52
N CYS A 196 27.09 15.86 7.57
CA CYS A 196 27.77 15.71 6.28
C CYS A 196 29.28 15.54 6.41
N LYS A 197 29.94 16.27 7.32
CA LYS A 197 31.38 16.11 7.57
C LYS A 197 31.71 14.73 8.12
N GLU A 198 30.88 14.21 9.00
CA GLU A 198 31.02 12.85 9.54
C GLU A 198 30.86 11.80 8.43
N PHE A 199 29.83 11.94 7.58
CA PHE A 199 29.62 11.10 6.40
C PHE A 199 30.81 11.11 5.45
N LEU A 200 31.28 12.29 5.05
CA LEU A 200 32.43 12.42 4.14
C LEU A 200 33.72 11.85 4.75
N SER A 201 33.88 11.92 6.06
CA SER A 201 35.04 11.35 6.77
C SER A 201 34.99 9.83 6.84
N SER A 202 33.80 9.25 7.02
CA SER A 202 33.59 7.80 7.00
C SER A 202 33.71 7.17 5.61
N LYS A 203 33.34 7.91 4.54
CA LYS A 203 33.51 7.46 3.14
C LYS A 203 34.98 7.14 2.80
N LYS A 204 35.94 7.78 3.47
CA LYS A 204 37.38 7.51 3.32
C LYS A 204 37.81 6.16 3.90
N LYS A 205 37.03 5.56 4.78
CA LYS A 205 37.37 4.31 5.47
C LYS A 205 36.87 3.06 4.73
N GLY A 206 35.80 3.21 3.95
CA GLY A 206 35.26 2.15 3.07
C GLY A 206 33.78 2.37 2.76
N PRO A 207 33.25 1.75 1.69
CA PRO A 207 31.83 1.82 1.37
C PRO A 207 30.99 1.23 2.53
N GLY A 208 29.90 1.91 2.89
CA GLY A 208 28.97 1.46 3.93
C GLY A 208 29.47 1.55 5.40
N GLU A 209 30.72 1.93 5.69
CA GLU A 209 31.19 2.03 7.09
C GLU A 209 30.42 3.06 7.91
N PHE A 210 30.00 4.16 7.28
CA PHE A 210 29.12 5.15 7.91
C PHE A 210 27.86 4.51 8.48
N PHE A 211 27.12 3.79 7.63
CA PHE A 211 25.84 3.19 7.98
C PHE A 211 25.99 2.03 8.96
N ARG A 212 27.15 1.35 8.98
CA ARG A 212 27.47 0.33 9.99
C ARG A 212 27.76 0.91 11.37
N SER A 213 28.33 2.12 11.42
CA SER A 213 28.64 2.82 12.68
C SER A 213 27.42 3.46 13.35
N ILE A 214 26.31 3.60 12.61
CA ILE A 214 25.13 4.35 13.03
C ILE A 214 24.02 3.37 13.44
N ASN A 215 23.39 3.64 14.59
CA ASN A 215 22.26 2.84 15.06
C ASN A 215 21.00 3.11 14.21
N LYS A 216 20.06 2.16 14.09
CA LYS A 216 18.83 2.30 13.28
C LYS A 216 18.06 3.60 13.58
N LEU A 217 18.01 4.00 14.86
CA LEU A 217 17.41 5.27 15.29
C LEU A 217 18.11 6.50 14.71
N GLN A 218 19.44 6.49 14.65
CA GLN A 218 20.22 7.59 14.10
C GLN A 218 20.12 7.66 12.57
N ILE A 219 19.96 6.52 11.88
CA ILE A 219 19.64 6.49 10.43
C ILE A 219 18.27 7.11 10.16
N VAL A 220 17.27 6.77 10.98
CA VAL A 220 15.92 7.37 10.90
C VAL A 220 15.97 8.86 11.22
N THR A 221 16.75 9.30 12.21
CA THR A 221 16.98 10.72 12.48
C THR A 221 17.69 11.40 11.30
N TRP A 222 18.68 10.76 10.68
CA TRP A 222 19.35 11.26 9.47
C TRP A 222 18.37 11.45 8.30
N TRP A 223 17.54 10.44 8.06
CA TRP A 223 16.47 10.53 7.06
C TRP A 223 15.44 11.60 7.43
N ASN A 224 15.01 11.70 8.69
CA ASN A 224 14.09 12.73 9.12
C ASN A 224 14.70 14.14 9.09
N VAL A 225 16.01 14.30 9.25
CA VAL A 225 16.68 15.60 9.09
C VAL A 225 16.76 16.00 7.61
N ILE A 226 16.93 15.02 6.71
CA ILE A 226 16.93 15.25 5.26
C ILE A 226 15.50 15.46 4.72
N TYR A 227 14.51 14.79 5.30
CA TYR A 227 13.14 14.73 4.75
C TYR A 227 12.05 15.42 5.59
N ASN A 228 12.14 15.54 6.93
CA ASN A 228 10.93 15.71 7.76
C ASN A 228 11.00 16.37 9.17
N LEU A 229 12.07 16.97 9.69
CA LEU A 229 11.99 17.58 11.04
C LEU A 229 11.30 18.96 11.05
N PRO A 230 10.48 19.23 12.10
CA PRO A 230 9.22 19.94 11.98
C PRO A 230 9.39 21.44 12.18
N VAL A 231 8.87 22.23 11.24
CA VAL A 231 8.44 23.59 11.57
C VAL A 231 7.02 23.46 12.09
N SER A 232 6.86 23.63 13.40
CA SER A 232 5.58 23.87 14.05
C SER A 232 4.99 25.19 13.56
N ILE A 233 4.44 25.20 12.35
CA ILE A 233 3.53 26.22 11.85
C ILE A 233 2.48 25.44 11.07
N GLY A 234 1.24 25.47 11.55
CA GLY A 234 0.13 24.79 10.91
C GLY A 234 0.01 25.26 9.46
N LEU A 235 0.22 24.36 8.51
CA LEU A 235 -0.33 24.37 7.16
C LEU A 235 -0.08 23.01 6.50
N SER A 236 -1.02 22.64 5.65
CA SER A 236 -1.27 21.32 5.06
C SER A 236 -0.22 20.84 4.07
N THR A 237 0.14 19.55 4.18
CA THR A 237 0.47 18.60 3.10
C THR A 237 1.27 19.13 1.90
N GLY A 238 2.60 18.97 1.96
CA GLY A 238 3.50 19.05 0.80
C GLY A 238 4.77 18.26 1.10
N LEU A 239 5.27 17.51 0.12
CA LEU A 239 6.52 16.74 0.27
C LEU A 239 7.70 17.71 0.11
N ILE A 240 8.43 17.97 1.19
CA ILE A 240 9.51 18.95 1.23
C ILE A 240 10.83 18.23 0.96
N VAL A 241 11.56 18.64 -0.08
CA VAL A 241 12.90 18.12 -0.38
C VAL A 241 13.91 19.22 -0.10
N PHE A 242 14.73 19.05 0.93
CA PHE A 242 15.81 19.98 1.26
C PHE A 242 17.05 19.70 0.40
N SER A 243 17.54 20.72 -0.29
CA SER A 243 18.80 20.69 -1.04
C SER A 243 19.90 21.26 -0.17
N ALA A 244 20.85 20.43 0.24
CA ALA A 244 22.04 20.89 0.94
C ALA A 244 23.30 20.19 0.39
N GLY A 245 23.85 20.77 -0.68
CA GLY A 245 25.27 20.70 -1.06
C GLY A 245 25.88 19.37 -1.52
N VAL A 246 25.31 18.20 -1.19
CA VAL A 246 25.74 16.89 -1.68
C VAL A 246 24.59 16.25 -2.45
N PRO A 247 24.76 15.91 -3.74
CA PRO A 247 23.71 15.26 -4.52
C PRO A 247 23.29 13.95 -3.85
N PHE A 248 21.98 13.76 -3.64
CA PHE A 248 21.41 12.53 -3.06
C PHE A 248 21.87 11.26 -3.81
N SER A 249 22.10 11.37 -5.13
CA SER A 249 22.65 10.31 -5.97
C SER A 249 24.01 9.81 -5.51
N GLU A 250 24.89 10.68 -5.01
CA GLU A 250 26.21 10.28 -4.49
C GLU A 250 26.11 9.54 -3.15
N VAL A 251 25.12 9.89 -2.32
CA VAL A 251 24.87 9.21 -1.05
C VAL A 251 24.37 7.79 -1.29
N TRP A 252 23.42 7.63 -2.21
CA TRP A 252 22.83 6.33 -2.55
C TRP A 252 23.85 5.35 -3.15
N GLN A 253 24.72 5.82 -4.06
CA GLN A 253 25.77 4.98 -4.64
C GLN A 253 26.84 4.52 -3.65
N THR A 254 26.98 5.18 -2.50
CA THR A 254 27.97 4.81 -1.47
C THR A 254 27.37 3.95 -0.35
N ALA A 255 26.03 3.80 -0.32
CA ALA A 255 25.30 3.04 0.70
C ALA A 255 25.07 1.57 0.31
N LEU A 256 25.08 1.26 -0.99
CA LEU A 256 25.10 -0.09 -1.56
C LEU A 256 26.53 -0.65 -1.59
#